data_AF-C8NHY7-F1
#
_entry.id   AF-C8NHY7-F1
#
_cell.length_a   1.000
_cell.length_b   1.000
_cell.length_c   1.000
_cell.angle_alpha   90.00
_cell.angle_beta   90.00
_cell.angle_gamma   90.00
#
_symmetry.space_group_name_H-M   'P 1'
#
loop_
_entity.id
_entity.type
_entity.pdbx_description
1 polymer ?
#
loop_
_entity_poly.entity_id
_entity_poly.type
_entity_poly.pdbx_seq_one_letter_code
_entity_poly.pdbx_strand_id
1 'polypeptide(L)'
;MNLLSADFETTLNSKVVEIVANAIERLPTTSNQQRYLNKKQAKAYIGGIDDRDFDECVSMGLKQIVIKRPSGSATIRYDARDLDEFMAKYKI
;
A
#
# COMPACT_ATOMS: atom_id res chain seq x y z
N MET A 1 12.93 -33.70 -34.77
CA MET A 1 13.01 -32.90 -33.53
C MET A 1 12.71 -33.87 -32.39
N ASN A 2 13.69 -34.19 -31.55
CA ASN A 2 13.52 -35.19 -30.50
C ASN A 2 13.05 -34.44 -29.24
N LEU A 3 11.78 -34.63 -28.85
CA LEU A 3 11.14 -33.88 -27.76
C LEU A 3 11.69 -34.21 -26.36
N LEU A 4 12.60 -35.18 -26.28
CA LEU A 4 13.26 -35.66 -25.07
C LEU A 4 14.78 -35.54 -25.15
N SER A 5 15.32 -34.77 -26.11
CA SER A 5 16.76 -34.51 -26.13
C SER A 5 17.13 -33.53 -25.03
N ALA A 6 18.31 -33.72 -24.45
CA ALA A 6 18.88 -32.79 -23.47
C ALA A 6 18.92 -31.34 -24.00
N ASP A 7 19.12 -31.16 -25.30
CA ASP A 7 19.09 -29.85 -25.96
C ASP A 7 17.70 -29.20 -25.95
N PHE A 8 16.64 -30.00 -26.14
CA PHE A 8 15.27 -29.52 -26.08
C PHE A 8 14.90 -29.11 -24.65
N GLU A 9 15.25 -29.93 -23.66
CA GLU A 9 15.03 -29.62 -22.23
C GLU A 9 15.80 -28.37 -21.80
N THR A 10 17.06 -28.24 -22.23
CA THR A 10 17.90 -27.07 -21.91
C THR A 10 17.32 -25.80 -22.52
N THR A 11 16.87 -25.87 -23.78
CA THR A 11 16.25 -24.73 -24.47
C THR A 11 14.91 -24.36 -23.84
N LEU A 12 14.09 -25.36 -23.49
CA LEU A 12 12.80 -25.16 -22.84
C LEU A 12 12.97 -24.51 -21.47
N ASN A 13 13.90 -25.01 -20.65
CA ASN A 13 14.20 -24.44 -19.33
C ASN A 13 14.67 -22.98 -19.45
N SER A 14 15.56 -22.68 -20.40
CA SER A 14 15.99 -21.30 -20.64
C SER A 14 14.83 -20.39 -21.01
N LYS A 15 13.91 -20.86 -21.86
CA LYS A 15 12.75 -20.08 -22.30
C LYS A 15 11.72 -19.89 -21.19
N VAL A 16 11.51 -20.89 -20.34
CA VAL A 16 10.63 -20.78 -19.16
C VAL A 16 11.17 -19.76 -18.18
N VAL A 17 12.48 -19.80 -17.88
CA VAL A 17 13.12 -18.81 -16.99
C VAL A 17 13.00 -17.39 -17.55
N GLU A 18 13.21 -17.22 -18.85
CA GLU A 18 13.07 -15.93 -19.54
C GLU A 18 11.62 -15.39 -19.47
N ILE A 19 10.63 -16.25 -19.65
CA ILE A 19 9.21 -15.87 -19.53
C ILE A 19 8.88 -15.46 -18.10
N VAL A 20 9.35 -16.21 -17.10
CA VAL A 20 9.11 -15.92 -15.68
C VAL A 20 9.78 -14.61 -15.27
N ALA A 21 11.03 -14.38 -15.67
CA ALA A 21 11.74 -13.13 -15.41
C ALA A 21 11.00 -11.91 -16.00
N ASN A 22 10.61 -12.00 -17.28
CA ASN A 22 9.83 -10.95 -17.96
C ASN A 22 8.46 -10.73 -17.31
N ALA A 23 7.81 -11.78 -16.82
CA ALA A 23 6.54 -11.67 -16.12
C ALA A 23 6.72 -10.95 -14.77
N ILE A 24 7.77 -11.28 -14.02
CA ILE A 24 8.10 -10.63 -12.73
C ILE A 24 8.42 -9.15 -12.92
N GLU A 25 9.18 -8.78 -13.95
CA GLU A 25 9.50 -7.37 -14.25
C GLU A 25 8.25 -6.56 -14.65
N ARG A 26 7.25 -7.22 -15.22
CA ARG A 26 5.96 -6.61 -15.58
C ARG A 26 4.93 -6.67 -14.46
N LEU A 27 5.22 -7.35 -13.35
CA LEU A 27 4.40 -7.21 -12.15
C LEU A 27 4.55 -5.76 -11.67
N PRO A 28 3.44 -5.06 -11.42
CA PRO A 28 3.50 -3.70 -10.91
C PRO A 28 4.24 -3.69 -9.56
N THR A 29 5.48 -3.21 -9.56
CA THR A 29 6.30 -2.97 -8.36
C THR A 29 5.92 -1.67 -7.65
N THR A 30 5.01 -0.90 -8.22
CA THR A 30 4.35 0.19 -7.52
C THR A 30 3.50 -0.41 -6.42
N SER A 31 4.06 -0.43 -5.21
CA SER A 31 3.22 -0.31 -4.03
C SER A 31 2.37 0.94 -4.27
N ASN A 32 1.14 0.75 -4.73
CA ASN A 32 0.11 1.79 -4.71
C ASN A 32 -0.18 2.03 -3.23
N GLN A 33 0.77 2.63 -2.51
CA GLN A 33 0.55 3.14 -1.17
C GLN A 33 -0.48 4.22 -1.34
N GLN A 34 -1.72 3.85 -1.02
CA GLN A 34 -2.88 4.68 -1.16
C GLN A 34 -2.65 5.94 -0.34
N ARG A 35 -2.41 7.09 -0.99
CA ARG A 35 -2.09 8.35 -0.31
C ARG A 35 -3.13 8.75 0.74
N TYR A 36 -4.41 8.52 0.43
CA TYR A 36 -5.54 8.89 1.30
C TYR A 36 -6.15 7.66 1.97
N LEU A 37 -5.82 7.49 3.23
CA LEU A 37 -6.18 6.35 4.06
C LEU A 37 -7.53 6.58 4.74
N ASN A 38 -8.32 5.52 4.93
CA ASN A 38 -9.44 5.55 5.88
C ASN A 38 -8.92 5.32 7.33
N LYS A 39 -9.76 5.49 8.36
CA LYS A 39 -9.33 5.35 9.78
C LYS A 39 -8.61 4.02 10.05
N LYS A 40 -9.16 2.90 9.56
CA LYS A 40 -8.56 1.57 9.75
C LYS A 40 -7.17 1.48 9.12
N GLN A 41 -7.02 2.00 7.91
CA GLN A 41 -5.73 2.01 7.19
C GLN A 41 -4.72 2.97 7.84
N ALA A 42 -5.15 4.15 8.29
CA ALA A 42 -4.31 5.11 8.98
C ALA A 42 -3.75 4.54 10.29
N LYS A 43 -4.60 3.87 11.10
CA LYS A 43 -4.15 3.16 12.31
C LYS A 43 -3.12 2.08 12.00
N ALA A 44 -3.36 1.27 10.98
CA ALA A 44 -2.42 0.23 10.57
C ALA A 44 -1.09 0.82 10.06
N TYR A 45 -1.14 1.96 9.36
CA TYR A 45 0.02 2.64 8.80
C TYR A 45 1.01 3.12 9.88
N ILE A 46 0.51 3.68 10.98
CA ILE A 46 1.35 4.23 12.06
C ILE A 46 1.74 3.21 13.14
N GLY A 47 1.60 1.90 12.88
CA GLY A 47 2.03 0.85 13.80
C GLY A 47 0.91 0.13 14.56
N GLY A 48 -0.36 0.30 14.15
CA GLY A 48 -1.47 -0.50 14.68
C GLY A 48 -2.00 -0.04 16.03
N ILE A 49 -2.10 1.28 16.24
CA ILE A 49 -2.67 1.86 17.47
C ILE A 49 -4.18 1.62 17.56
N ASP A 50 -4.72 1.67 18.78
CA ASP A 50 -6.14 1.48 19.04
C ASP A 50 -6.98 2.71 18.66
N ASP A 51 -8.31 2.61 18.77
CA ASP A 51 -9.19 3.73 18.42
C ASP A 51 -9.07 4.92 19.36
N ARG A 52 -8.79 4.70 20.65
CA ARG A 52 -8.72 5.76 21.65
C ARG A 52 -7.48 6.62 21.43
N ASP A 53 -6.33 5.99 21.25
CA ASP A 53 -5.06 6.67 21.01
C ASP A 53 -5.07 7.40 19.67
N PHE A 54 -5.72 6.82 18.65
CA PHE A 54 -5.88 7.48 17.36
C PHE A 54 -6.81 8.70 17.44
N ASP A 55 -7.91 8.60 18.19
CA ASP A 55 -8.83 9.73 18.38
C ASP A 55 -8.17 10.85 19.20
N GLU A 56 -7.23 10.53 20.09
CA GLU A 56 -6.40 11.54 20.76
C GLU A 56 -5.42 12.22 19.79
N CYS A 57 -4.83 11.48 18.85
CA CYS A 57 -4.00 12.10 17.80
C CYS A 57 -4.82 13.12 16.97
N VAL A 58 -6.08 12.80 16.70
CA VAL A 58 -7.04 13.71 16.05
C VAL A 58 -7.34 14.93 16.93
N SER A 59 -7.57 14.75 18.23
CA SER A 59 -7.83 15.86 19.17
C SER A 59 -6.61 16.79 19.31
N MET A 60 -5.40 16.24 19.21
CA MET A 60 -4.11 16.94 19.22
C MET A 60 -3.76 17.64 17.90
N GLY A 61 -4.62 17.54 16.88
CA GLY A 61 -4.52 18.29 15.64
C GLY A 61 -4.07 17.50 14.40
N LEU A 62 -4.12 16.16 14.41
CA LEU A 62 -3.96 15.38 13.19
C LEU A 62 -5.03 15.79 12.16
N LYS A 63 -4.58 16.19 10.97
CA LYS A 63 -5.47 16.70 9.92
C LYS A 63 -6.42 15.62 9.42
N GLN A 64 -7.67 16.02 9.21
CA GLN A 64 -8.74 15.18 8.68
C GLN A 64 -9.28 15.79 7.39
N ILE A 65 -9.39 14.98 6.35
CA ILE A 65 -10.05 15.35 5.10
C ILE A 65 -11.49 14.89 5.19
N VAL A 66 -12.41 15.84 5.37
CA VAL A 66 -13.84 15.57 5.45
C VAL A 66 -14.49 15.75 4.07
N ILE A 67 -14.89 14.64 3.46
CA ILE A 67 -15.58 14.63 2.17
C ILE A 67 -17.08 14.57 2.44
N LYS A 68 -17.75 15.73 2.35
CA LYS A 68 -19.21 15.83 2.49
C LYS A 68 -19.90 15.45 1.18
N ARG A 69 -20.90 14.57 1.24
CA ARG A 69 -21.74 14.21 0.08
C ARG A 69 -23.05 14.99 0.08
N PRO A 70 -23.67 15.22 -1.10
CA PRO A 70 -24.99 15.84 -1.20
C PRO A 70 -26.09 15.10 -0.42
N SER A 71 -25.93 13.80 -0.18
CA SER A 71 -26.83 12.96 0.61
C SER A 71 -26.75 13.19 2.14
N GLY A 72 -25.94 14.13 2.61
CA GLY A 72 -25.73 14.41 4.04
C GLY A 72 -24.74 13.49 4.74
N SER A 73 -24.23 12.46 4.08
CA SER A 73 -23.18 11.59 4.63
C SER A 73 -21.79 12.20 4.45
N ALA A 74 -20.91 11.98 5.41
CA ALA A 74 -19.51 12.40 5.36
C ALA A 74 -18.58 11.19 5.39
N THR A 75 -17.50 11.26 4.62
CA THR A 75 -16.40 10.29 4.69
C THR A 75 -15.14 11.01 5.15
N ILE A 76 -14.43 10.43 6.12
CA ILE A 76 -13.17 10.97 6.63
C ILE A 76 -12.00 10.21 6.02
N ARG A 77 -10.98 10.96 5.59
CA ARG A 77 -9.70 10.44 5.07
C ARG A 77 -8.52 11.13 5.73
N TYR A 78 -7.38 10.46 5.71
CA TYR A 78 -6.10 10.94 6.27
C TYR A 78 -5.03 10.86 5.18
N ASP A 79 -4.24 11.91 4.99
CA ASP A 79 -3.07 11.88 4.10
C ASP A 79 -1.91 11.19 4.83
N ALA A 80 -1.27 10.21 4.19
CA ALA A 80 -0.08 9.54 4.73
C ALA A 80 1.04 10.52 5.11
N ARG A 81 1.22 11.60 4.35
CA ARG A 81 2.25 12.61 4.66
C ARG A 81 1.92 13.43 5.90
N ASP A 82 0.65 13.80 6.06
CA ASP A 82 0.21 14.52 7.27
C ASP A 82 0.33 13.62 8.51
N LEU A 83 0.14 12.30 8.36
CA LEU A 83 0.41 11.32 9.42
C LEU A 83 1.91 11.30 9.77
N ASP A 84 2.80 11.18 8.78
CA ASP A 84 4.25 11.20 9.02
C ASP A 84 4.73 12.49 9.70
N GLU A 85 4.26 13.64 9.21
CA GLU A 85 4.57 14.96 9.79
C GLU A 85 4.07 15.07 11.24
N PHE A 86 2.87 14.56 11.51
CA PHE A 86 2.29 14.57 12.86
C PHE A 86 3.10 13.69 13.81
N MET A 87 3.39 12.45 13.43
CA MET A 87 4.15 11.51 14.26
C MET A 87 5.57 12.03 14.53
N ALA A 88 6.24 12.58 13.52
CA ALA A 88 7.56 13.19 13.65
C ALA A 88 7.57 14.39 14.62
N LYS A 89 6.52 15.22 14.60
CA LYS A 89 6.38 16.39 15.48
C LYS A 89 6.29 16.00 16.96
N TYR A 90 5.53 14.96 17.27
CA TYR A 90 5.29 14.53 18.65
C TYR A 90 6.26 13.44 19.14
N LYS A 91 7.22 13.02 18.30
CA LYS A 91 8.22 11.97 18.58
C LYS A 91 7.57 10.66 19.09
N ILE A 92 6.47 10.26 18.46
CA ILE A 92 5.79 8.99 18.71
C ILE A 92 6.33 7.95 17.73
#